data_AF-A0A7W0HZJ8-F1
#
_entry.id   AF-A0A7W0HZJ8-F1
#
_cell.length_a   1.000
_cell.length_b   1.000
_cell.length_c   1.000
_cell.angle_alpha   90.00
_cell.angle_beta   90.00
_cell.angle_gamma   90.00
#
_symmetry.space_group_name_H-M   'P 1'
#
loop_
_entity.id
_entity.type
_entity.pdbx_description
1 polymer ?
#
loop_
_entity_poly.entity_id
_entity_poly.type
_entity_poly.pdbx_seq_one_letter_code
_entity_poly.pdbx_strand_id
1 'polypeptide(L)' 'MNWRLRISQNRLLDEFKITRLQLVEILLAETEVVSKHVTVNGVDTCPHTGTPYSLLYIIHEFNDHDKHHKNQILAVI' A
#
# COMPACT_ATOMS: atom_id res chain seq x y z
N MET A 1 -18.86 -11.08 7.86
CA MET A 1 -18.08 -11.81 6.83
C MET A 1 -16.84 -12.38 7.50
N ASN A 2 -16.66 -13.70 7.46
CA ASN A 2 -15.54 -14.39 8.09
C ASN A 2 -14.48 -14.65 7.02
N TRP A 3 -13.54 -13.72 6.82
CA TRP A 3 -12.43 -13.90 5.89
C TRP A 3 -11.42 -14.89 6.49
N ARG A 4 -11.69 -16.18 6.37
CA ARG A 4 -10.65 -17.20 6.59
C ARG A 4 -9.71 -17.17 5.40
N LEU A 5 -8.62 -16.44 5.52
CA LEU A 5 -7.48 -16.56 4.62
C LEU A 5 -7.01 -18.03 4.68
N ARG A 6 -7.02 -18.74 3.54
CA ARG A 6 -6.46 -20.10 3.41
C ARG A 6 -4.91 -20.10 3.37
N ILE A 7 -4.28 -19.04 3.86
CA ILE A 7 -2.84 -18.82 3.87
C ILE A 7 -2.39 -18.87 5.33
N SER A 8 -1.26 -19.55 5.59
CA SER A 8 -0.68 -19.57 6.94
C SER A 8 -0.16 -18.19 7.31
N GLN A 9 -0.20 -17.84 8.59
CA GLN A 9 0.27 -16.55 9.08
C GLN A 9 1.72 -16.26 8.64
N ASN A 10 2.63 -17.23 8.80
CA ASN A 10 4.03 -17.06 8.40
C ASN A 10 4.18 -16.75 6.91
N ARG A 11 3.43 -17.47 6.07
CA ARG A 11 3.46 -17.22 4.63
C ARG A 11 2.95 -15.82 4.28
N LEU A 12 1.90 -15.35 4.94
CA LEU A 12 1.38 -13.99 4.71
C LEU A 12 2.40 -12.93 5.12
N LEU A 13 3.10 -13.13 6.25
CA LEU A 13 4.14 -12.22 6.72
C LEU A 13 5.36 -12.21 5.78
N ASP A 14 5.75 -13.37 5.25
CA ASP A 14 6.83 -13.49 4.28
C ASP A 14 6.46 -12.80 2.96
N GLU A 15 5.26 -13.04 2.44
CA GLU A 15 4.74 -12.37 1.24
C GLU A 15 4.72 -10.85 1.43
N PHE A 16 4.20 -10.35 2.56
CA PHE A 16 4.22 -8.92 2.88
C PHE A 16 5.64 -8.35 2.88
N LYS A 17 6.58 -9.00 3.58
CA LYS A 17 7.97 -8.53 3.67
C LYS A 17 8.65 -8.50 2.30
N ILE A 18 8.51 -9.57 1.51
CA ILE A 18 9.13 -9.68 0.19
C ILE A 18 8.57 -8.62 -0.75
N THR A 19 7.24 -8.47 -0.82
CA THR A 19 6.60 -7.48 -1.68
C THR A 19 7.02 -6.05 -1.31
N ARG A 20 7.15 -5.73 -0.01
CA ARG A 20 7.64 -4.41 0.43
C ARG A 20 9.09 -4.15 0.01
N LEU A 21 9.97 -5.15 0.13
CA LEU A 21 11.36 -5.02 -0.31
C LEU A 21 11.48 -4.83 -1.83
N GLN A 22 10.73 -5.61 -2.62
CA GLN A 22 10.68 -5.47 -4.07
C GLN A 22 10.20 -4.07 -4.50
N LEU A 23 9.18 -3.53 -3.83
CA LEU A 23 8.74 -2.16 -4.09
C LEU A 23 9.86 -1.15 -3.85
N VAL A 24 10.60 -1.28 -2.74
CA VAL A 24 11.73 -0.39 -2.44
C VAL A 24 12.80 -0.46 -3.53
N GLU A 25 13.15 -1.66 -4.00
CA GLU A 25 14.12 -1.84 -5.09
C GLU A 25 13.67 -1.14 -6.38
N ILE A 26 12.41 -1.28 -6.77
CA ILE A 26 11.84 -0.63 -7.96
C ILE A 26 11.89 0.89 -7.82
N LEU A 27 11.50 1.44 -6.67
CA LEU A 27 11.48 2.89 -6.45
C LEU A 27 12.88 3.51 -6.44
N LEU A 28 13.89 2.76 -5.97
CA LEU A 28 15.30 3.20 -6.01
C LEU A 28 15.87 3.14 -7.43
N ALA A 29 15.42 2.19 -8.25
CA ALA A 29 15.85 2.06 -9.64
C ALA A 29 15.21 3.10 -10.56
N GLU A 30 13.97 3.51 -10.30
CA GLU A 30 13.20 4.42 -11.14
C GLU A 30 12.67 5.64 -10.37
N THR A 31 13.57 6.53 -9.94
CA THR A 31 13.20 7.68 -9.10
C THR A 31 12.16 8.61 -9.73
N GLU A 32 12.13 8.71 -11.06
CA GLU A 32 11.18 9.55 -11.80
C GLU A 32 9.78 8.94 -11.92
N VAL A 33 9.59 7.64 -11.61
CA VAL A 33 8.28 7.00 -11.73
C VAL A 33 7.32 7.45 -10.63
N VAL A 34 7.87 7.86 -9.47
CA VAL A 34 7.08 8.13 -8.25
C VAL A 34 6.15 9.34 -8.41
N SER A 35 6.56 10.34 -9.20
CA SER A 35 5.79 11.56 -9.45
C SER A 35 4.86 11.45 -10.66
N LYS A 36 4.97 10.37 -11.45
CA LYS A 36 4.12 10.17 -12.62
C LYS A 36 2.67 10.01 -12.20
N HIS A 37 1.81 10.64 -13.00
CA HIS A 37 0.39 10.51 -12.86
C HIS A 37 -0.05 9.09 -13.21
N VAL A 38 -0.95 8.52 -12.40
CA VAL A 38 -1.45 7.16 -12.58
C VAL A 38 -2.96 7.13 -12.40
N THR A 39 -3.59 6.08 -12.91
CA THR A 39 -5.00 5.80 -12.62
C THR A 39 -5.12 4.69 -11.59
N VAL A 40 -6.08 4.84 -10.67
CA VAL A 40 -6.47 3.84 -9.68
C VAL A 40 -7.89 3.40 -10.03
N ASN A 41 -8.07 2.13 -10.39
CA ASN A 41 -9.36 1.58 -10.82
C ASN A 41 -10.04 2.40 -11.93
N GLY A 42 -9.25 2.99 -12.84
CA GLY A 42 -9.75 3.80 -13.95
C GLY A 42 -10.00 5.27 -13.62
N VAL A 43 -9.78 5.71 -12.38
CA VAL A 43 -9.91 7.11 -11.95
C VAL A 43 -8.53 7.72 -11.73
N ASP A 44 -8.30 8.93 -12.22
CA ASP A 44 -7.01 9.62 -12.19
C ASP A 44 -6.84 10.54 -10.98
N THR A 45 -7.92 10.85 -10.27
CA THR A 45 -7.97 11.79 -9.16
C THR A 45 -8.69 11.18 -7.96
N CYS A 46 -8.26 11.56 -6.76
CA CYS A 46 -8.92 11.14 -5.53
C CYS A 46 -10.33 11.74 -5.46
N PRO A 47 -11.40 10.94 -5.31
CA PRO A 47 -12.77 11.43 -5.29
C PRO A 47 -13.09 12.29 -4.06
N HIS A 48 -12.29 12.19 -3.00
CA HIS A 48 -12.51 12.93 -1.76
C HIS A 48 -11.77 14.27 -1.70
N THR A 49 -10.62 14.38 -2.36
CA THR A 49 -9.74 15.57 -2.27
C THR A 49 -9.54 16.29 -3.61
N GLY A 50 -9.86 15.63 -4.73
CA GLY A 50 -9.54 16.11 -6.08
C GLY A 50 -8.05 16.00 -6.43
N THR A 51 -7.20 15.47 -5.53
CA THR A 51 -5.76 15.36 -5.78
C THR A 51 -5.48 14.34 -6.89
N PRO A 52 -4.68 14.70 -7.91
CA PRO A 52 -4.19 13.76 -8.92
C PRO A 52 -3.44 12.59 -8.28
N TYR A 53 -3.76 11.36 -8.67
CA TYR A 53 -3.02 10.19 -8.22
C TYR A 53 -1.62 10.16 -8.83
N SER A 54 -0.64 9.87 -7.98
CA SER A 54 0.71 9.49 -8.37
C SER A 54 1.09 8.24 -7.60
N LEU A 55 2.15 7.55 -8.03
CA LEU A 55 2.67 6.43 -7.25
C LEU A 55 3.07 6.88 -5.84
N LEU A 56 3.68 8.06 -5.69
CA LEU A 56 4.03 8.62 -4.40
C LEU A 56 2.79 8.86 -3.52
N TYR A 57 1.71 9.40 -4.10
CA TYR A 57 0.45 9.57 -3.38
C TYR A 57 -0.10 8.23 -2.89
N ILE A 58 -0.14 7.21 -3.75
CA ILE A 58 -0.66 5.89 -3.40
C ILE A 58 0.20 5.21 -2.33
N ILE A 59 1.52 5.34 -2.41
CA ILE A 59 2.45 4.81 -1.40
C ILE A 59 2.20 5.49 -0.04
N HIS A 60 1.97 6.80 -0.04
CA HIS A 60 1.59 7.52 1.18
C HIS A 60 0.30 6.97 1.80
N GLU A 61 -0.75 6.79 0.99
CA GLU A 61 -2.01 6.19 1.45
C GLU A 61 -1.82 4.78 2.03
N PHE A 62 -0.97 3.95 1.41
CA PHE A 62 -0.66 2.62 1.95
C PHE A 62 0.07 2.68 3.28
N ASN A 63 0.97 3.64 3.50
CA ASN A 63 1.67 3.80 4.77
C ASN A 63 0.70 4.23 5.88
N ASP A 64 -0.21 5.16 5.59
CA ASP A 64 -1.23 5.60 6.54
C ASP A 64 -2.22 4.48 6.86
N HIS A 65 -2.60 3.68 5.86
CA HIS A 65 -3.45 2.51 6.04
C HIS A 65 -2.78 1.43 6.90
N ASP A 66 -1.50 1.13 6.68
CA ASP A 66 -0.74 0.19 7.50
C ASP A 66 -0.63 0.69 8.95
N LYS A 67 -0.40 2.00 9.16
CA LYS A 67 -0.39 2.63 10.49
C LYS A 67 -1.75 2.53 11.18
N HIS A 68 -2.83 2.75 10.43
CA HIS A 68 -4.19 2.60 10.95
C HIS A 68 -4.44 1.16 11.45
N HIS A 69 -4.10 0.15 10.65
CA HIS A 69 -4.22 -1.25 11.05
C HIS A 69 -3.31 -1.63 12.22
N LYS A 70 -2.08 -1.11 12.26
CA LYS A 70 -1.19 -1.28 13.43
C LYS A 70 -1.87 -0.78 14.71
N ASN A 71 -2.52 0.39 14.66
CA ASN A 71 -3.22 0.93 15.82
C ASN A 71 -4.43 0.07 16.22
N GLN A 72 -5.18 -0.49 15.26
CA GLN A 72 -6.26 -1.44 15.55
C GLN A 72 -5.75 -2.70 16.26
N ILE A 73 -4.60 -3.23 15.84
CA ILE A 73 -3.96 -4.39 16.50
C ILE A 73 -3.51 -4.03 17.91
N LEU A 74 -2.85 -2.88 18.10
CA LEU A 74 -2.41 -2.44 19.42
C LEU A 74 -3.57 -2.14 20.38
N ALA A 75 -4.74 -1.78 19.86
CA ALA A 75 -5.93 -1.55 20.68
C ALA A 75 -6.60 -2.84 21.19
N VAL A 76 -6.21 -4.01 20.65
CA VAL A 76 -6.76 -5.32 21.06
C VAL A 76 -5.77 -6.20 21.81
N ILE A 77 -4.54 -5.71 22.02
CA ILE A 77 -3.49 -6.34 22.83
C ILE A 77 -3.45 -5.65 24.19
#